data_AF-A0A4Z2GDL3-F1
#
_entry.id   AF-A0A4Z2GDL3-F1
#
_cell.length_a   1.000
_cell.length_b   1.000
_cell.length_c   1.000
_cell.angle_alpha   90.00
_cell.angle_beta   90.00
_cell.angle_gamma   90.00
#
_symmetry.space_group_name_H-M   'P 1'
#
loop_
_entity.id
_entity.type
_entity.pdbx_description
1 polymer ?
#
loop_
_entity_poly.entity_id
_entity_poly.type
_entity_poly.pdbx_seq_one_letter_code
_entity_poly.pdbx_strand_id
1 'polypeptide(L)'
;MENAHAKSTAECLAYFGANENTGLSPEQCKKNLEKYGFNELPAEEGESSSSTFTKHENQKENVRRLIRPHGRTVMNRRRKTIWELIAEQFEDLLVRILLLAACISFSDKQAVRRFPDLYPRKNKCI
;
A
#
# COMPACT_ATOMS: atom_id res chain seq x y z
N MET A 1 -5.57 -29.02 -0.36
CA MET A 1 -5.47 -30.21 0.51
C MET A 1 -4.79 -29.77 1.79
N GLU A 2 -5.51 -29.75 2.92
CA GLU A 2 -4.95 -29.26 4.19
C GLU A 2 -4.01 -30.28 4.84
N ASN A 3 -4.48 -31.51 5.06
CA ASN A 3 -3.70 -32.55 5.76
C ASN A 3 -2.75 -33.32 4.83
N ALA A 4 -1.95 -32.61 4.02
CA ALA A 4 -1.04 -33.23 3.05
C ALA A 4 0.11 -34.02 3.71
N HIS A 5 0.53 -33.61 4.91
CA HIS A 5 1.56 -34.28 5.71
C HIS A 5 1.16 -35.68 6.23
N ALA A 6 -0.13 -36.00 6.23
CA ALA A 6 -0.71 -37.22 6.79
C ALA A 6 -1.12 -38.27 5.74
N LYS A 7 -0.70 -38.09 4.48
CA LYS A 7 -1.05 -38.97 3.35
C LYS A 7 0.19 -39.51 2.63
N SER A 8 0.03 -40.62 1.92
CA SER A 8 1.09 -41.13 1.04
C SER A 8 1.34 -40.20 -0.17
N THR A 9 2.52 -40.30 -0.76
CA THR A 9 2.86 -39.58 -2.00
C THR A 9 1.92 -39.92 -3.15
N ALA A 10 1.50 -41.18 -3.26
CA ALA A 10 0.54 -41.65 -4.25
C ALA A 10 -0.85 -40.97 -4.10
N GLU A 11 -1.35 -40.83 -2.86
CA GLU A 11 -2.60 -40.10 -2.60
C GLU A 11 -2.48 -38.60 -2.92
N CYS A 12 -1.32 -37.98 -2.65
CA CYS A 12 -1.06 -36.59 -3.02
C CYS A 12 -1.09 -36.41 -4.55
N LEU A 13 -0.37 -37.26 -5.29
CA LEU A 13 -0.36 -37.24 -6.76
C LEU A 13 -1.76 -37.47 -7.35
N ALA A 14 -2.50 -38.45 -6.82
CA ALA A 14 -3.87 -38.74 -7.23
C ALA A 14 -4.84 -37.59 -6.95
N TYR A 15 -4.76 -36.96 -5.77
CA TYR A 15 -5.62 -35.82 -5.40
C TYR A 15 -5.42 -34.60 -6.31
N PHE A 16 -4.18 -34.32 -6.70
CA PHE A 16 -3.87 -33.20 -7.60
C PHE A 16 -3.96 -33.56 -9.09
N GLY A 17 -4.10 -34.84 -9.44
CA GLY A 17 -4.04 -35.33 -10.81
C GLY A 17 -2.68 -35.05 -11.48
N ALA A 18 -1.60 -35.10 -10.70
CA ALA A 18 -0.25 -34.77 -11.13
C ALA A 18 0.58 -36.03 -11.45
N ASN A 19 1.44 -35.95 -12.45
CA ASN A 19 2.40 -37.01 -12.78
C ASN A 19 3.75 -36.70 -12.11
N GLU A 20 4.35 -37.68 -11.45
CA GLU A 20 5.64 -37.51 -10.74
C GLU A 20 6.79 -37.10 -11.69
N ASN A 21 6.78 -37.58 -12.94
CA ASN A 21 7.86 -37.35 -13.90
C ASN A 21 7.68 -36.09 -14.77
N THR A 22 6.47 -35.51 -14.83
CA THR A 22 6.15 -34.39 -15.74
C THR A 22 5.30 -33.27 -15.12
N GLY A 23 4.83 -33.44 -13.88
CA GLY A 23 4.07 -32.44 -13.14
C GLY A 23 2.61 -32.32 -13.57
N LEU A 24 2.14 -31.07 -13.70
CA LEU A 24 0.78 -30.70 -14.13
C LEU A 24 0.79 -30.19 -15.57
N SER A 25 -0.29 -30.46 -16.31
CA SER A 25 -0.48 -29.88 -17.65
C SER A 25 -0.71 -28.35 -17.57
N PRO A 26 -0.33 -27.58 -18.60
CA PRO A 26 -0.52 -26.11 -18.59
C PRO A 26 -1.99 -25.71 -18.49
N GLU A 27 -2.91 -26.54 -19.02
CA GLU A 27 -4.35 -26.34 -18.86
C GLU A 27 -4.82 -26.54 -17.41
N GLN A 28 -4.28 -27.54 -16.72
CA GLN A 28 -4.62 -27.83 -15.32
C GLN A 28 -4.03 -26.76 -14.40
N CYS A 29 -2.83 -26.24 -14.72
CA CYS A 29 -2.29 -25.04 -14.07
C CYS A 29 -3.20 -23.82 -14.24
N LYS A 30 -3.74 -23.57 -15.44
CA LYS A 30 -4.71 -22.46 -15.66
C LYS A 30 -6.01 -22.66 -14.85
N LYS A 31 -6.61 -23.85 -14.88
CA LYS A 31 -7.82 -24.20 -14.11
C LYS A 31 -7.59 -24.09 -12.59
N ASN A 32 -6.41 -24.50 -12.11
CA ASN A 32 -6.04 -24.37 -10.71
C ASN A 32 -5.79 -22.91 -10.30
N LEU A 33 -5.16 -22.10 -11.15
CA LEU A 33 -4.96 -20.67 -10.93
C LEU A 33 -6.29 -19.91 -10.85
N GLU A 34 -7.26 -20.28 -11.70
CA GLU A 34 -8.62 -19.73 -11.68
C GLU A 34 -9.44 -20.17 -10.46
N LYS A 35 -9.13 -21.34 -9.87
CA LYS A 35 -9.83 -21.89 -8.69
C LYS A 35 -9.24 -21.46 -7.35
N TYR A 36 -7.92 -21.38 -7.24
CA TYR A 36 -7.21 -21.13 -5.98
C TYR A 36 -6.53 -19.76 -5.90
N GLY A 37 -6.53 -18.98 -7.00
CA GLY A 37 -5.83 -17.70 -7.09
C GLY A 37 -4.32 -17.84 -7.27
N PHE A 38 -3.62 -16.70 -7.23
CA PHE A 38 -2.16 -16.67 -7.21
C PHE A 38 -1.65 -17.07 -5.83
N ASN A 39 -0.51 -17.78 -5.78
CA ASN A 39 0.18 -18.11 -4.53
C ASN A 39 0.98 -16.89 -4.02
N GLU A 40 0.25 -15.82 -3.70
CA GLU A 40 0.75 -14.62 -3.03
C GLU A 40 -0.11 -14.40 -1.77
N LEU A 41 0.53 -13.95 -0.68
CA LEU A 41 -0.21 -13.57 0.52
C LEU A 41 -1.04 -12.31 0.23
N PRO A 42 -2.21 -12.13 0.87
CA PRO A 42 -2.89 -10.84 0.84
C PRO A 42 -1.93 -9.75 1.35
N ALA A 43 -2.01 -8.56 0.77
CA ALA A 43 -1.15 -7.45 1.15
C ALA A 43 -1.60 -6.89 2.51
N GLU A 44 -0.93 -7.31 3.59
CA GLU A 44 -1.15 -6.80 4.94
C GLU A 44 -1.07 -5.25 4.98
N GLU A 45 -2.05 -4.63 5.62
CA GLU A 45 -2.21 -3.16 5.69
C GLU A 45 -1.29 -2.54 6.77
N GLY A 46 0.02 -2.81 6.69
CA GLY A 46 0.97 -2.45 7.74
C GLY A 46 2.26 -1.73 7.29
N GLU A 47 3.02 -2.30 6.35
CA GLU A 47 4.46 -1.97 6.24
C GLU A 47 4.87 -1.06 5.07
N SER A 48 5.91 -0.26 5.33
CA SER A 48 6.14 1.05 4.71
C SER A 48 7.06 1.05 3.48
N SER A 49 6.89 2.08 2.62
CA SER A 49 7.83 2.49 1.54
C SER A 49 8.02 1.51 0.35
N SER A 50 8.80 1.81 -0.71
CA SER A 50 8.73 2.93 -1.67
C SER A 50 9.50 2.53 -2.97
N SER A 51 9.13 2.87 -4.22
CA SER A 51 7.88 3.41 -4.79
C SER A 51 7.38 2.49 -5.94
N THR A 52 7.00 2.81 -7.19
CA THR A 52 7.25 3.94 -8.13
C THR A 52 6.09 4.02 -9.16
N PHE A 53 6.07 5.05 -10.02
CA PHE A 53 5.28 5.11 -11.28
C PHE A 53 5.95 4.24 -12.38
N THR A 54 5.34 3.84 -13.51
CA THR A 54 4.33 4.50 -14.36
C THR A 54 3.17 3.56 -14.79
N LYS A 55 2.16 4.12 -15.47
CA LYS A 55 0.94 3.43 -15.94
C LYS A 55 0.70 3.72 -17.43
N HIS A 56 0.89 2.74 -18.32
CA HIS A 56 0.09 2.55 -19.55
C HIS A 56 0.43 1.23 -20.28
N GLU A 57 -0.40 0.89 -21.28
CA GLU A 57 -0.21 -0.14 -22.34
C GLU A 57 -0.47 -1.64 -22.04
N ASN A 58 -0.82 -2.37 -23.10
CA ASN A 58 -0.92 -3.84 -23.26
C ASN A 58 -2.00 -4.65 -22.53
N GLN A 59 -3.28 -4.36 -22.83
CA GLN A 59 -4.41 -5.27 -22.57
C GLN A 59 -4.41 -6.55 -23.44
N LYS A 60 -3.52 -6.69 -24.43
CA LYS A 60 -3.42 -7.86 -25.34
C LYS A 60 -2.24 -8.80 -25.09
N GLU A 61 -1.37 -8.52 -24.11
CA GLU A 61 -0.10 -9.26 -23.96
C GLU A 61 -0.14 -10.38 -22.90
N ASN A 62 -1.11 -10.37 -21.97
CA ASN A 62 -1.08 -11.26 -20.79
C ASN A 62 -1.02 -12.76 -21.11
N VAL A 63 -1.64 -13.24 -22.20
CA VAL A 63 -1.62 -14.68 -22.56
C VAL A 63 -0.19 -15.17 -22.88
N ARG A 64 0.69 -14.29 -23.39
CA ARG A 64 2.10 -14.63 -23.67
C ARG A 64 3.03 -14.49 -22.45
N ARG A 65 2.54 -14.02 -21.30
CA ARG A 65 3.36 -13.76 -20.12
C ARG A 65 3.43 -14.93 -19.12
N LEU A 66 2.57 -15.95 -19.27
CA LEU A 66 2.48 -17.08 -18.33
C LEU A 66 3.64 -18.10 -18.46
N ILE A 67 4.45 -18.03 -19.53
CA ILE A 67 5.67 -18.81 -19.71
C ILE A 67 6.88 -17.86 -19.73
N ARG A 68 7.18 -17.26 -18.57
CA ARG A 68 8.46 -16.58 -18.31
C ARG A 68 9.16 -17.24 -17.13
N PRO A 69 10.42 -17.69 -17.24
CA PRO A 69 11.18 -18.14 -16.08
C PRO A 69 11.52 -16.94 -15.19
N HIS A 70 11.37 -17.13 -13.87
CA HIS A 70 11.93 -16.33 -12.77
C HIS A 70 11.78 -14.79 -12.79
N GLY A 71 11.04 -14.28 -11.79
CA GLY A 71 11.34 -12.98 -11.17
C GLY A 71 10.97 -11.72 -11.94
N ARG A 72 9.67 -11.37 -11.96
CA ARG A 72 9.22 -9.96 -11.97
C ARG A 72 7.74 -9.83 -11.56
N THR A 73 7.51 -9.37 -10.34
CA THR A 73 6.17 -9.09 -9.79
C THR A 73 5.58 -7.82 -10.41
N VAL A 74 4.44 -7.94 -11.09
CA VAL A 74 3.70 -6.78 -11.64
C VAL A 74 2.60 -6.40 -10.65
N MET A 75 3.02 -5.78 -9.55
CA MET A 75 2.18 -5.38 -8.42
C MET A 75 1.25 -4.20 -8.78
N ASN A 76 -0.04 -4.49 -9.05
CA ASN A 76 -1.07 -3.48 -9.33
C ASN A 76 -1.55 -2.76 -8.04
N ARG A 77 -0.62 -2.18 -7.28
CA ARG A 77 -0.95 -1.43 -6.05
C ARG A 77 -1.59 -0.09 -6.41
N ARG A 78 -2.89 0.08 -6.15
CA ARG A 78 -3.50 1.40 -5.96
C ARG A 78 -2.98 1.99 -4.65
N ARG A 79 -1.79 2.61 -4.70
CA ARG A 79 -1.22 3.29 -3.53
C ARG A 79 -2.00 4.56 -3.21
N LYS A 80 -2.37 4.73 -1.94
CA LYS A 80 -2.73 6.03 -1.37
C LYS A 80 -1.61 7.04 -1.66
N THR A 81 -1.95 8.31 -1.86
CA THR A 81 -0.93 9.35 -2.16
C THR A 81 -0.25 9.86 -0.87
N ILE A 82 0.94 10.46 -1.00
CA ILE A 82 1.63 11.09 0.15
C ILE A 82 0.75 12.18 0.78
N TRP A 83 -0.02 12.92 -0.03
CA TRP A 83 -1.00 13.91 0.42
C TRP A 83 -2.14 13.32 1.26
N GLU A 84 -2.53 12.08 0.97
CA GLU A 84 -3.57 11.35 1.68
C GLU A 84 -3.10 11.00 3.11
N LEU A 85 -1.88 10.48 3.22
CA LEU A 85 -1.22 10.20 4.52
C LEU A 85 -0.93 11.49 5.30
N ILE A 86 -0.61 12.59 4.63
CA ILE A 86 -0.44 13.90 5.27
C ILE A 86 -1.79 14.42 5.80
N ALA A 87 -2.87 14.31 5.01
CA ALA A 87 -4.20 14.76 5.43
C ALA A 87 -4.74 13.97 6.63
N GLU A 88 -4.51 12.65 6.65
CA GLU A 88 -4.84 11.74 7.76
C GLU A 88 -4.18 12.22 9.08
N GLN A 89 -2.92 12.67 9.02
CA GLN A 89 -2.19 13.24 10.16
C GLN A 89 -2.67 14.65 10.60
N PHE A 90 -3.54 15.32 9.83
CA PHE A 90 -4.18 16.59 10.20
C PHE A 90 -5.61 16.41 10.77
N GLU A 91 -6.06 15.17 11.01
CA GLU A 91 -7.38 14.93 11.60
C GLU A 91 -7.45 15.07 13.13
N ASP A 92 -6.32 14.99 13.82
CA ASP A 92 -6.24 15.12 15.28
C ASP A 92 -6.77 16.49 15.77
N LEU A 93 -7.67 16.43 16.76
CA LEU A 93 -8.24 17.59 17.45
C LEU A 93 -7.16 18.52 18.02
N LEU A 94 -6.05 17.98 18.54
CA LEU A 94 -4.93 18.76 19.07
C LEU A 94 -4.22 19.55 17.97
N VAL A 95 -3.98 18.93 16.81
CA VAL A 95 -3.36 19.57 15.65
C VAL A 95 -4.29 20.66 15.09
N ARG A 96 -5.60 20.41 15.05
CA ARG A 96 -6.61 21.39 14.62
C ARG A 96 -6.67 22.61 15.56
N ILE A 97 -6.63 22.41 16.88
CA ILE A 97 -6.56 23.50 17.87
C ILE A 97 -5.25 24.29 17.73
N LEU A 98 -4.12 23.61 17.55
CA LEU A 98 -2.81 24.24 17.34
C LEU A 98 -2.77 25.08 16.05
N LEU A 99 -3.38 24.58 14.96
CA LEU A 99 -3.48 25.30 13.70
C LEU A 99 -4.36 26.56 13.82
N LEU A 100 -5.51 26.45 14.50
CA LEU A 100 -6.37 27.60 14.80
C LEU A 100 -5.62 28.66 15.64
N ALA A 101 -4.91 28.24 16.69
CA ALA A 101 -4.10 29.14 17.51
C ALA A 101 -2.96 29.81 16.69
N ALA A 102 -2.36 29.09 15.74
CA ALA A 102 -1.36 29.63 14.82
C ALA A 102 -1.97 30.66 13.84
N CYS A 103 -3.15 30.40 13.27
CA CYS A 103 -3.86 31.33 12.38
C CYS A 103 -4.28 32.62 13.10
N ILE A 104 -4.78 32.52 14.34
CA ILE A 104 -5.09 33.69 15.18
C ILE A 104 -3.78 34.44 15.49
N SER A 105 -2.75 33.75 15.98
CA SER A 105 -1.43 34.33 16.28
C SER A 105 -0.76 35.01 15.08
N PHE A 106 -1.00 34.52 13.86
CA PHE A 106 -0.50 35.14 12.63
C PHE A 106 -1.26 36.43 12.31
N SER A 107 -2.58 36.40 12.46
CA SER A 107 -3.46 37.57 12.29
C SER A 107 -3.15 38.68 13.29
N ASP A 108 -2.97 38.34 14.57
CA ASP A 108 -2.55 39.30 15.60
C ASP A 108 -1.12 39.80 15.40
N LYS A 109 -0.19 38.97 14.90
CA LYS A 109 1.16 39.44 14.54
C LYS A 109 1.15 40.42 13.35
N GLN A 110 0.16 40.33 12.47
CA GLN A 110 -0.07 41.35 11.43
C GLN A 110 -0.62 42.64 12.07
N ALA A 111 -1.57 42.54 13.01
CA ALA A 111 -2.12 43.69 13.73
C ALA A 111 -1.07 44.43 14.58
N VAL A 112 -0.26 43.71 15.38
CA VAL A 112 0.84 44.29 16.19
C VAL A 112 1.93 44.93 15.33
N ARG A 113 2.14 44.45 14.10
CA ARG A 113 3.02 45.10 13.10
C ARG A 113 2.38 46.31 12.43
N ARG A 114 1.05 46.45 12.48
CA ARG A 114 0.29 47.56 11.85
C ARG A 114 -0.01 48.69 12.84
N PHE A 115 -0.19 48.36 14.12
CA PHE A 115 -0.52 49.29 15.21
C PHE A 115 0.32 48.96 16.46
N PRO A 116 1.56 49.46 16.58
CA PRO A 116 2.43 49.16 17.72
C PRO A 116 1.90 49.75 19.04
N ASP A 117 1.15 50.85 18.99
CA ASP A 117 0.76 51.64 20.16
C ASP A 117 -0.31 50.99 21.04
N LEU A 118 -1.06 50.01 20.50
CA LEU A 118 -2.10 49.26 21.23
C LEU A 118 -1.54 48.13 22.10
N TYR A 119 -0.26 47.75 21.92
CA TYR A 119 0.42 46.75 22.73
C TYR A 119 1.78 47.28 23.22
N PRO A 120 1.80 48.24 24.17
CA PRO A 120 3.05 48.72 24.76
C PRO A 120 3.79 47.56 25.41
N ARG A 121 5.01 47.28 24.94
CA ARG A 121 5.90 46.35 25.64
C ARG A 121 6.14 46.87 27.04
N LYS A 122 5.74 46.11 28.05
CA LYS A 122 6.24 46.27 29.42
C LYS A 122 7.73 45.92 29.40
N ASN A 123 8.55 46.90 29.08
CA ASN A 123 10.00 46.79 29.11
C ASN A 123 10.42 46.34 30.52
N LYS A 124 11.39 45.44 30.59
CA LYS A 124 11.91 45.00 31.89
C LYS A 124 12.48 46.22 32.62
N CYS A 125 12.00 46.46 33.84
CA CYS A 125 12.78 47.20 34.80
C CYS A 125 14.11 46.46 34.99
N ILE A 126 15.20 47.22 34.92
CA ILE A 126 16.55 46.80 35.32
C ILE A 126 16.72 47.26 36.77
#